data_AF-A0A7C6EWB1-F1
#
_entry.id   AF-A0A7C6EWB1-F1
#
_cell.length_a   1.000
_cell.length_b   1.000
_cell.length_c   1.000
_cell.angle_alpha   90.00
_cell.angle_beta   90.00
_cell.angle_gamma   90.00
#
_symmetry.space_group_name_H-M   'P 1'
#
loop_
_entity.id
_entity.type
_entity.pdbx_description
1 polymer ?
#
loop_
_entity_poly.entity_id
_entity_poly.type
_entity_poly.pdbx_seq_one_letter_code
_entity_poly.pdbx_strand_id
1 'polypeptide(L)'
;MDYKQMRCKQVHRIVFFAAWLSVFSAGAQSRKSCIKDTIADDQIFSVSFHREGFPLSIPFIYLSSDEHLELMFDDLSPLQRDFSWQLIHCNRFWEEEALSQQEYMEGFPDTRIYDIKTSSNTTVSYRNFRLIFPAENMQILLSGNYVLRI
;
A
#
# COMPACT_ATOMS: atom_id res chain seq x y z
N MET A 1 -54.94 29.26 -65.23
CA MET A 1 -55.37 27.91 -65.65
C MET A 1 -54.80 26.93 -64.65
N ASP A 2 -55.71 26.30 -63.94
CA ASP A 2 -55.52 25.38 -62.81
C ASP A 2 -54.95 24.04 -63.27
N TYR A 3 -54.03 23.45 -62.51
CA TYR A 3 -53.90 21.99 -62.41
C TYR A 3 -53.27 21.60 -61.07
N LYS A 4 -54.15 21.43 -60.08
CA LYS A 4 -53.99 20.51 -58.94
C LYS A 4 -53.43 19.14 -59.37
N GLN A 5 -52.43 18.64 -58.64
CA GLN A 5 -52.21 17.25 -58.18
C GLN A 5 -50.81 17.26 -57.53
N MET A 6 -50.55 16.93 -56.26
CA MET A 6 -50.66 15.63 -55.58
C MET A 6 -50.48 15.91 -54.07
N ARG A 7 -51.38 15.44 -53.19
CA ARG A 7 -51.33 14.14 -52.47
C ARG A 7 -50.01 13.95 -51.70
N CYS A 8 -49.96 13.52 -50.44
CA CYS A 8 -50.88 12.74 -49.65
C CYS A 8 -50.57 12.95 -48.16
N LYS A 9 -51.61 12.99 -47.31
CA LYS A 9 -51.50 13.08 -45.85
C LYS A 9 -50.93 11.79 -45.24
N GLN A 10 -50.19 11.99 -44.17
CA GLN A 10 -49.83 11.03 -43.11
C GLN A 10 -50.77 9.83 -42.96
N VAL A 11 -50.20 8.61 -43.01
CA VAL A 11 -50.75 7.42 -42.37
C VAL A 11 -49.60 6.62 -41.72
N HIS A 12 -49.84 6.23 -40.48
CA HIS A 12 -48.94 5.61 -39.50
C HIS A 12 -48.32 4.28 -39.93
N ARG A 13 -47.06 4.04 -39.53
CA ARG A 13 -46.58 2.71 -39.09
C ARG A 13 -45.56 2.88 -37.95
N ILE A 14 -46.01 2.56 -36.74
CA ILE A 14 -45.11 2.28 -35.60
C ILE A 14 -44.30 1.05 -36.01
N VAL A 15 -43.01 1.25 -36.27
CA VAL A 15 -42.03 0.17 -36.32
C VAL A 15 -41.33 0.21 -34.97
N PHE A 16 -41.49 -0.85 -34.18
CA PHE A 16 -40.66 -1.11 -33.00
C PHE A 16 -39.21 -1.19 -33.48
N PHE A 17 -38.52 -0.05 -33.58
CA PHE A 17 -37.08 -0.03 -33.56
C PHE A 17 -36.73 -0.46 -32.14
N ALA A 18 -36.44 -1.75 -31.98
CA ALA A 18 -35.64 -2.25 -30.88
C ALA A 18 -34.33 -1.47 -30.94
N ALA A 19 -34.33 -0.27 -30.35
CA ALA A 19 -33.13 0.44 -30.01
C ALA A 19 -32.43 -0.49 -29.03
N TRP A 20 -31.51 -1.25 -29.58
CA TRP A 20 -30.41 -1.90 -28.90
C TRP A 20 -29.77 -0.81 -28.03
N LEU A 21 -30.31 -0.59 -26.83
CA LEU A 21 -29.52 -0.12 -25.72
C LEU A 21 -28.56 -1.28 -25.47
N SER A 22 -27.47 -1.31 -26.24
CA SER A 22 -26.24 -1.88 -25.77
C SER A 22 -25.94 -1.13 -24.49
N VAL A 23 -26.37 -1.72 -23.37
CA VAL A 23 -25.85 -1.44 -22.05
C VAL A 23 -24.37 -1.70 -22.20
N PHE A 24 -23.62 -0.64 -22.54
CA PHE A 24 -22.18 -0.67 -22.52
C PHE A 24 -21.86 -0.71 -21.03
N SER A 25 -21.77 -1.91 -20.49
CA SER A 25 -21.24 -2.12 -19.14
C SER A 25 -19.81 -1.60 -19.19
N ALA A 26 -19.63 -0.32 -18.88
CA ALA A 26 -18.33 0.22 -18.55
C ALA A 26 -17.90 -0.52 -17.27
N GLY A 27 -17.19 -1.63 -17.45
CA GLY A 27 -16.47 -2.25 -16.36
C GLY A 27 -15.48 -1.21 -15.89
N ALA A 28 -15.78 -0.54 -14.77
CA ALA A 28 -14.82 0.29 -14.09
C ALA A 28 -13.67 -0.65 -13.68
N GLN A 29 -12.59 -0.68 -14.46
CA GLN A 29 -11.36 -1.33 -14.03
C GLN A 29 -10.87 -0.52 -12.83
N SER A 30 -11.12 -1.05 -11.63
CA SER A 30 -10.52 -0.54 -10.40
C SER A 30 -9.01 -0.58 -10.59
N ARG A 31 -8.38 0.58 -10.76
CA ARG A 31 -6.92 0.65 -10.79
C ARG A 31 -6.44 0.24 -9.40
N LYS A 32 -5.68 -0.86 -9.31
CA LYS A 32 -4.93 -1.17 -8.09
C LYS A 32 -4.12 0.07 -7.75
N SER A 33 -4.29 0.57 -6.53
CA SER A 33 -3.56 1.76 -6.09
C SER A 33 -2.15 1.34 -5.68
N CYS A 34 -1.15 1.98 -6.29
CA CYS A 34 0.24 1.91 -5.85
C CYS A 34 0.33 2.38 -4.39
N ILE A 35 0.98 1.58 -3.55
CA ILE A 35 1.30 1.94 -2.16
C ILE A 35 2.44 2.95 -2.20
N LYS A 36 2.23 4.07 -1.51
CA LYS A 36 3.24 5.12 -1.36
C LYS A 36 3.79 5.07 0.06
N ASP A 37 5.04 5.49 0.20
CA ASP A 37 5.61 5.80 1.50
C ASP A 37 4.87 7.01 2.09
N THR A 38 4.25 6.80 3.26
CA THR A 38 3.40 7.78 3.94
C THR A 38 3.43 7.56 5.43
N ILE A 39 3.46 8.66 6.17
CA ILE A 39 3.24 8.67 7.62
C ILE A 39 1.81 9.17 7.85
N ALA A 40 0.94 8.31 8.40
CA ALA A 40 -0.47 8.64 8.60
C ALA A 40 -0.77 9.30 9.94
N ASP A 41 0.12 9.14 10.92
CA ASP A 41 -0.05 9.58 12.30
C ASP A 41 0.78 10.84 12.56
N ASP A 42 0.13 11.90 13.05
CA ASP A 42 0.74 13.21 13.28
C ASP A 42 1.65 13.26 14.50
N GLN A 43 1.65 12.21 15.33
CA GLN A 43 2.55 12.06 16.47
C GLN A 43 3.84 11.31 16.11
N ILE A 44 3.98 10.85 14.86
CA ILE A 44 5.15 10.09 14.39
C ILE A 44 6.11 11.01 13.64
N PHE A 45 7.35 11.05 14.13
CA PHE A 45 8.41 11.90 13.62
C PHE A 45 9.69 11.10 13.37
N SER A 46 10.65 11.75 12.70
CA SER A 46 12.01 11.23 12.52
C SER A 46 12.09 9.84 11.89
N VAL A 47 11.12 9.48 11.05
CA VAL A 47 11.11 8.17 10.38
C VAL A 47 12.36 8.04 9.52
N SER A 48 13.12 6.97 9.75
CA SER A 48 14.32 6.62 9.00
C SER A 48 14.32 5.12 8.74
N PHE A 49 14.69 4.73 7.51
CA PHE A 49 14.74 3.33 7.12
C PHE A 49 15.91 3.09 6.17
N HIS A 50 16.90 2.35 6.65
CA HIS A 50 18.17 2.14 5.94
C HIS A 50 18.80 0.80 6.36
N ARG A 51 19.91 0.40 5.72
CA ARG A 51 20.68 -0.76 6.16
C ARG A 51 21.32 -0.49 7.53
N GLU A 52 21.28 -1.47 8.44
CA GLU A 52 21.81 -1.34 9.79
C GLU A 52 23.30 -0.93 9.75
N GLY A 53 23.66 0.12 10.50
CA GLY A 53 25.02 0.68 10.50
C GLY A 53 25.38 1.58 9.31
N PHE A 54 24.48 1.77 8.34
CA PHE A 54 24.70 2.62 7.16
C PHE A 54 23.55 3.64 6.99
N PRO A 55 23.52 4.74 7.78
CA PRO A 55 22.37 5.65 7.86
C PRO A 55 22.05 6.44 6.59
N LEU A 56 22.96 6.47 5.63
CA LEU A 56 22.78 7.14 4.32
C LEU A 56 22.43 6.15 3.21
N SER A 57 22.28 4.87 3.53
CA SER A 57 21.92 3.84 2.55
C SER A 57 20.42 3.85 2.27
N ILE A 58 20.06 3.33 1.09
CA ILE A 58 18.67 3.01 0.78
C ILE A 58 18.27 1.70 1.47
N PRO A 59 16.97 1.49 1.76
CA PRO A 59 16.49 0.27 2.42
C PRO A 59 16.43 -0.91 1.44
N PHE A 60 17.59 -1.46 1.14
CA PHE A 60 17.79 -2.61 0.27
C PHE A 60 18.80 -3.58 0.90
N ILE A 61 18.49 -4.88 0.84
CA ILE A 61 19.36 -5.98 1.26
C ILE A 61 19.26 -7.13 0.27
N TYR A 62 20.31 -7.95 0.18
CA TYR A 62 20.29 -9.15 -0.65
C TYR A 62 19.51 -10.29 0.03
N LEU A 63 18.74 -11.03 -0.77
CA LEU A 63 18.06 -12.25 -0.30
C LEU A 63 19.10 -13.25 0.22
N SER A 64 18.82 -13.87 1.37
CA SER A 64 19.72 -14.83 2.04
C SER A 64 21.09 -14.27 2.44
N SER A 65 21.22 -12.94 2.55
CA SER A 65 22.39 -12.31 3.18
C SER A 65 22.22 -12.18 4.70
N ASP A 66 23.30 -11.79 5.37
CA ASP A 66 23.33 -11.39 6.78
C ASP A 66 23.04 -9.89 6.98
N GLU A 67 22.65 -9.19 5.92
CA GLU A 67 22.32 -7.78 5.98
C GLU A 67 20.94 -7.57 6.60
N HIS A 68 20.84 -6.52 7.42
CA HIS A 68 19.60 -6.12 8.06
C HIS A 68 19.26 -4.67 7.70
N LEU A 69 17.97 -4.37 7.69
CA LEU A 69 17.42 -3.03 7.65
C LEU A 69 17.02 -2.60 9.06
N GLU A 70 17.20 -1.32 9.34
CA GLU A 70 16.86 -0.64 10.58
C GLU A 70 15.81 0.43 10.28
N LEU A 71 14.61 0.24 10.84
CA LEU A 71 13.55 1.23 10.86
C LEU A 71 13.54 1.90 12.22
N MET A 72 13.61 3.22 12.25
CA MET A 72 13.48 4.01 13.47
C MET A 72 12.47 5.14 13.30
N PHE A 73 11.72 5.43 14.35
CA PHE A 73 10.81 6.57 14.41
C PHE A 73 10.57 7.01 15.85
N ASP A 74 10.14 8.26 16.03
CA ASP A 74 9.80 8.83 17.32
C ASP A 74 8.30 8.98 17.46
N ASP A 75 7.75 8.52 18.59
CA ASP A 75 6.37 8.79 19.02
C ASP A 75 6.38 9.90 20.07
N LEU A 76 5.82 11.05 19.72
CA LEU A 76 5.69 12.22 20.60
C LEU A 76 4.38 12.21 21.42
N SER A 77 3.54 11.18 21.24
CA SER A 77 2.29 11.05 21.98
C SER A 77 2.52 10.97 23.49
N PRO A 78 1.71 11.68 24.30
CA PRO A 78 1.77 11.58 25.76
C PRO A 78 1.25 10.22 26.28
N LEU A 79 0.51 9.48 25.46
CA LEU A 79 0.01 8.15 25.81
C LEU A 79 1.09 7.12 25.55
N GLN A 80 1.15 6.05 26.35
CA GLN A 80 1.97 4.89 26.04
C GLN A 80 1.26 4.03 24.98
N ARG A 81 1.80 4.07 23.76
CA ARG A 81 1.36 3.26 22.61
C ARG A 81 2.31 2.12 22.33
N ASP A 82 1.76 1.01 21.84
CA ASP A 82 2.47 -0.12 21.28
C ASP A 82 2.27 -0.15 19.77
N PHE A 83 3.31 -0.54 19.04
CA PHE A 83 3.26 -0.67 17.58
C PHE A 83 3.55 -2.12 17.19
N SER A 84 2.81 -2.59 16.19
CA SER A 84 3.05 -3.87 15.55
C SER A 84 3.25 -3.67 14.05
N TRP A 85 4.02 -4.55 13.42
CA TRP A 85 4.32 -4.44 12.01
C TRP A 85 3.77 -5.62 11.20
N GLN A 86 3.55 -5.37 9.92
CA GLN A 86 3.19 -6.37 8.92
C GLN A 86 4.07 -6.19 7.69
N LEU A 87 4.61 -7.30 7.18
CA LEU A 87 5.26 -7.33 5.88
C LEU A 87 4.24 -7.61 4.78
N ILE A 88 4.31 -6.87 3.68
CA ILE A 88 3.43 -7.02 2.52
C ILE A 88 4.29 -7.11 1.27
N HIS A 89 4.19 -8.22 0.52
CA HIS A 89 4.84 -8.37 -0.77
C HIS A 89 4.13 -7.52 -1.84
N CYS A 90 4.90 -6.82 -2.67
CA CYS A 90 4.41 -5.97 -3.74
C CYS A 90 5.09 -6.31 -5.06
N ASN A 91 4.35 -6.08 -6.16
CA ASN A 91 4.91 -6.16 -7.49
C ASN A 91 5.83 -4.96 -7.80
N ARG A 92 6.39 -4.94 -9.02
CA ARG A 92 7.27 -3.86 -9.50
C ARG A 92 6.63 -2.46 -9.52
N PHE A 93 5.30 -2.38 -9.50
CA PHE A 93 4.54 -1.14 -9.47
C PHE A 93 4.12 -0.73 -8.05
N TRP A 94 4.65 -1.39 -7.03
CA TRP A 94 4.28 -1.19 -5.62
C TRP A 94 2.79 -1.44 -5.36
N GLU A 95 2.18 -2.35 -6.11
CA GLU A 95 0.82 -2.82 -5.86
C GLU A 95 0.89 -4.14 -5.09
N GLU A 96 0.00 -4.28 -4.10
CA GLU A 96 -0.13 -5.52 -3.34
C GLU A 96 -0.54 -6.68 -4.25
N GLU A 97 0.22 -7.77 -4.13
CA GLU A 97 -0.10 -9.05 -4.76
C GLU A 97 -0.80 -9.95 -3.76
N ALA A 98 -1.78 -10.72 -4.24
CA ALA A 98 -2.57 -11.63 -3.40
C ALA A 98 -1.79 -12.93 -3.11
N LEU A 99 -0.54 -12.80 -2.66
CA LEU A 99 0.27 -13.91 -2.16
C LEU A 99 -0.03 -14.11 -0.68
N SER A 100 -0.20 -15.36 -0.29
CA SER A 100 -0.19 -15.75 1.12
C SER A 100 1.19 -15.51 1.73
N GLN A 101 1.26 -15.23 3.04
CA GLN A 101 2.53 -14.98 3.72
C GLN A 101 3.52 -16.13 3.55
N GLN A 102 3.04 -17.36 3.57
CA GLN A 102 3.81 -18.58 3.41
C GLN A 102 4.48 -18.71 2.05
N GLU A 103 4.04 -17.96 1.03
CA GLU A 103 4.67 -17.98 -0.30
C GLU A 103 5.94 -17.12 -0.36
N TYR A 104 6.06 -16.10 0.48
CA TYR A 104 7.19 -15.15 0.43
C TYR A 104 8.00 -15.05 1.72
N MET A 105 7.50 -15.58 2.84
CA MET A 105 8.22 -15.63 4.10
C MET A 105 7.90 -16.90 4.89
N GLU A 106 8.90 -17.36 5.63
CA GLU A 106 8.77 -18.42 6.62
C GLU A 106 9.06 -17.88 8.02
N GLY A 107 8.56 -18.62 9.02
CA GLY A 107 8.72 -18.29 10.42
C GLY A 107 7.53 -17.54 11.02
N PHE A 108 7.63 -17.29 12.32
CA PHE A 108 6.59 -16.66 13.13
C PHE A 108 7.21 -15.52 13.93
N PRO A 109 7.62 -14.42 13.26
CA PRO A 109 8.20 -13.30 13.97
C PRO A 109 7.18 -12.70 14.92
N ASP A 110 7.65 -12.26 16.09
CA ASP A 110 6.83 -11.36 16.91
C ASP A 110 6.70 -10.03 16.17
N THR A 111 5.46 -9.66 15.89
CA THR A 111 5.15 -8.45 15.13
C THR A 111 5.17 -7.21 16.01
N ARG A 112 5.22 -7.33 17.34
CA ARG A 112 5.32 -6.17 18.24
C ARG A 112 6.75 -5.63 18.28
N ILE A 113 6.87 -4.30 18.27
CA ILE A 113 8.16 -3.62 18.43
C ILE A 113 8.46 -3.44 19.92
N TYR A 114 9.54 -4.06 20.40
CA TYR A 114 9.95 -4.01 21.81
C TYR A 114 11.16 -3.14 22.11
N ASP A 115 12.01 -2.84 21.11
CA ASP A 115 13.15 -1.94 21.28
C ASP A 115 12.64 -0.49 21.28
N ILE A 116 12.40 0.00 22.50
CA ILE A 116 11.82 1.32 22.76
C ILE A 116 12.72 2.04 23.75
N LYS A 117 13.11 3.27 23.41
CA LYS A 117 13.91 4.16 24.27
C LYS A 117 13.18 5.46 24.52
N THR A 118 12.91 5.74 25.79
CA THR A 118 12.31 7.03 26.19
C THR A 118 13.37 8.13 26.17
N SER A 119 13.01 9.29 25.64
CA SER A 119 13.84 10.49 25.69
C SER A 119 14.18 10.89 27.12
N SER A 120 15.40 11.40 27.33
CA SER A 120 15.82 11.94 28.64
C SER A 120 16.47 13.31 28.46
N ASN A 121 16.20 14.24 29.38
CA ASN A 121 16.72 15.61 29.35
C ASN A 121 16.42 16.38 28.05
N THR A 122 15.27 16.13 27.42
CA THR A 122 14.79 16.85 26.23
C THR A 122 13.63 17.78 26.58
N THR A 123 13.47 18.87 25.83
CA THR A 123 12.34 19.80 26.00
C THR A 123 11.01 19.17 25.60
N VAL A 124 11.03 18.31 24.57
CA VAL A 124 9.87 17.53 24.11
C VAL A 124 10.12 16.07 24.45
N SER A 125 9.18 15.45 25.16
CA SER A 125 9.24 14.03 25.49
C SER A 125 8.84 13.20 24.27
N TYR A 126 9.59 12.14 23.98
CA TYR A 126 9.28 11.18 22.93
C TYR A 126 9.73 9.77 23.32
N ARG A 127 9.21 8.78 22.59
CA ARG A 127 9.65 7.39 22.66
C ARG A 127 10.18 7.00 21.29
N ASN A 128 11.47 6.68 21.21
CA ASN A 128 12.12 6.22 20.01
C ASN A 128 11.92 4.71 19.87
N PHE A 129 11.32 4.29 18.76
CA PHE A 129 11.11 2.90 18.40
C PHE A 129 12.16 2.47 17.40
N ARG A 130 12.64 1.24 17.55
CA ARG A 130 13.60 0.61 16.64
C ARG A 130 13.11 -0.78 16.24
N LEU A 131 13.12 -1.06 14.95
CA LEU A 131 12.82 -2.37 14.37
C LEU A 131 13.97 -2.81 13.48
N ILE A 132 14.42 -4.05 13.68
CA ILE A 132 15.40 -4.70 12.82
C ILE A 132 14.69 -5.74 11.96
N PHE A 133 14.97 -5.66 10.66
CA PHE A 133 14.36 -6.50 9.64
C PHE A 133 15.44 -7.17 8.77
N PRO A 134 15.34 -8.47 8.44
CA PRO A 134 14.33 -9.43 8.92
C PRO A 134 14.39 -9.62 10.44
N ALA A 135 13.25 -9.99 11.03
CA ALA A 135 13.16 -10.22 12.48
C ALA A 135 13.75 -11.59 12.87
N GLU A 136 13.96 -11.82 14.16
CA GLU A 136 14.36 -13.14 14.66
C GLU A 136 13.30 -14.19 14.32
N ASN A 137 13.72 -15.39 13.93
CA ASN A 137 12.85 -16.49 13.51
C ASN A 137 11.97 -16.15 12.29
N MET A 138 12.48 -15.31 11.38
CA MET A 138 11.86 -15.00 10.11
C MET A 138 12.87 -15.18 8.97
N GLN A 139 12.39 -15.72 7.85
CA GLN A 139 13.19 -15.82 6.63
C GLN A 139 12.36 -15.35 5.43
N ILE A 140 12.94 -14.47 4.60
CA ILE A 140 12.35 -14.10 3.31
C ILE A 140 12.69 -15.16 2.28
N LEU A 141 11.68 -15.64 1.54
CA LEU A 141 11.82 -16.66 0.51
C LEU A 141 11.89 -16.07 -0.91
N LEU A 142 11.22 -14.94 -1.14
CA LEU A 142 11.13 -14.32 -2.45
C LEU A 142 11.81 -12.96 -2.49
N SER A 143 12.58 -12.70 -3.54
CA SER A 143 13.03 -11.34 -3.83
C SER A 143 11.87 -10.51 -4.37
N GLY A 144 11.80 -9.23 -4.03
CA GLY A 144 10.75 -8.36 -4.53
C GLY A 144 10.71 -7.04 -3.80
N ASN A 145 9.66 -6.27 -4.07
CA ASN A 145 9.36 -5.07 -3.30
C ASN A 145 8.54 -5.48 -2.08
N TYR A 146 8.82 -4.84 -0.95
CA TYR A 146 8.10 -5.09 0.29
C TYR A 146 7.72 -3.79 0.96
N VAL A 147 6.54 -3.78 1.56
CA VAL A 147 6.09 -2.70 2.44
C VAL A 147 6.08 -3.22 3.86
N LEU A 148 6.79 -2.53 4.76
CA LEU A 148 6.61 -2.66 6.20
C LEU A 148 5.52 -1.68 6.61
N ARG A 149 4.38 -2.22 7.05
CA ARG A 149 3.25 -1.44 7.58
C ARG A 149 3.29 -1.49 9.09
N ILE A 150 3.28 -0.32 9.73
CA ILE A 150 3.23 -0.13 11.19
C ILE A 150 1.84 0.37 11.59
#